data_AF-A0A8T4TP79-F1
#
_entry.id   AF-A0A8T4TP79-F1
#
_cell.length_a   1.000
_cell.length_b   1.000
_cell.length_c   1.000
_cell.angle_alpha   90.00
_cell.angle_beta   90.00
_cell.angle_gamma   90.00
#
_symmetry.space_group_name_H-M   'P 1'
#
loop_
_entity.id
_entity.type
_entity.pdbx_description
1 polymer ?
#
loop_
_entity_poly.entity_id
_entity_poly.type
_entity_poly.pdbx_seq_one_letter_code
_entity_poly.pdbx_strand_id
1 'polypeptide(L)'
;MPSKFYIPVKEISIDKDFSEWFALWLGDGDRSLKRGTIGMANQCENVIIFNMDILNRVFGLNFKRFRCEITTKEDDLNQVRDKWSKILKLPLEQIRHIQKNNMATKDCCRVFVYSELLLKELLNFEDDLLNTISNSNEDIKSAFINGIFAAEGNIRLDSKCIRIGMKNEKIIKFVSKILSDLGINSFIALNTHTNALELSIFGYNNFIRFNQIGGFGKHTDKNLNLEKQIKSYERKLPWYERFRRLKYI
;
A
#
# COMPACT_ATOMS: atom_id res chain seq x y z
N MET A 1 3.44 32.00 -15.62
CA MET A 1 4.69 31.36 -15.13
C MET A 1 4.37 30.56 -13.88
N PRO A 2 4.61 29.24 -13.81
CA PRO A 2 4.34 28.49 -12.59
C PRO A 2 5.43 28.80 -11.56
N SER A 3 5.01 29.40 -10.45
CA SER A 3 5.80 29.65 -9.25
C SER A 3 6.40 28.35 -8.72
N LYS A 4 7.73 28.23 -8.77
CA LYS A 4 8.47 27.15 -8.11
C LYS A 4 8.47 27.43 -6.61
N PHE A 5 7.77 26.60 -5.86
CA PHE A 5 7.78 26.65 -4.40
C PHE A 5 8.71 25.57 -3.86
N TYR A 6 9.64 25.97 -3.01
CA TYR A 6 10.51 25.09 -2.24
C TYR A 6 9.77 24.71 -0.96
N ILE A 7 9.65 23.41 -0.69
CA ILE A 7 9.28 22.90 0.62
C ILE A 7 10.58 22.39 1.23
N PRO A 8 11.32 23.19 2.00
CA PRO A 8 12.44 22.66 2.76
C PRO A 8 11.85 21.79 3.87
N VAL A 9 11.86 20.47 3.67
CA VAL A 9 11.48 19.55 4.74
C VAL A 9 12.62 19.57 5.76
N LYS A 10 12.42 20.26 6.89
CA LYS A 10 13.50 20.47 7.89
C LYS A 10 13.80 19.21 8.71
N GLU A 11 12.81 18.33 8.89
CA GLU A 11 12.98 17.03 9.58
C GLU A 11 11.77 16.14 9.28
N ILE A 12 11.99 14.85 8.96
CA ILE A 12 10.92 13.85 8.81
C ILE A 12 11.06 12.83 9.93
N SER A 13 10.03 12.72 10.77
CA SER A 13 9.94 11.62 11.74
C SER A 13 9.45 10.35 11.05
N ILE A 14 10.18 9.25 11.23
CA ILE A 14 9.79 7.93 10.71
C ILE A 14 8.94 7.24 11.78
N ASP A 15 7.65 7.56 11.77
CA ASP A 15 6.64 6.91 12.59
C ASP A 15 5.93 5.76 11.83
N LYS A 16 4.95 5.11 12.48
CA LYS A 16 4.22 3.99 11.89
C LYS A 16 3.50 4.41 10.61
N ASP A 17 2.83 5.56 10.63
CA ASP A 17 2.05 6.02 9.49
C ASP A 17 2.96 6.38 8.31
N PHE A 18 4.07 7.09 8.56
CA PHE A 18 5.05 7.38 7.52
C PHE A 18 5.63 6.10 6.93
N SER A 19 5.97 5.12 7.76
CA SER A 19 6.53 3.85 7.31
C SER A 19 5.56 3.05 6.43
N GLU A 20 4.28 2.98 6.82
CA GLU A 20 3.21 2.37 6.01
C GLU A 20 3.01 3.12 4.68
N TRP A 21 2.96 4.45 4.73
CA TRP A 21 2.80 5.27 3.52
C TRP A 21 3.97 5.17 2.56
N PHE A 22 5.20 5.18 3.08
CA PHE A 22 6.41 5.05 2.27
C PHE A 22 6.41 3.71 1.53
N ALA A 23 6.06 2.63 2.22
CA ALA A 23 5.95 1.31 1.62
C ALA A 23 4.83 1.22 0.55
N LEU A 24 3.67 1.84 0.81
CA LEU A 24 2.60 2.00 -0.19
C LEU A 24 3.09 2.74 -1.43
N TRP A 25 3.80 3.85 -1.24
CA TRP A 25 4.34 4.66 -2.33
C TRP A 25 5.44 3.93 -3.12
N LEU A 26 6.23 3.05 -2.49
CA LEU A 26 7.20 2.22 -3.21
C LEU A 26 6.54 1.24 -4.20
N GLY A 27 5.33 0.75 -3.90
CA GLY A 27 4.54 -0.13 -4.76
C GLY A 27 3.66 0.64 -5.77
N ASP A 28 2.64 1.33 -5.27
CA ASP A 28 1.60 1.98 -6.09
C ASP A 28 1.90 3.45 -6.45
N GLY A 29 3.00 4.00 -5.95
CA GLY A 29 3.32 5.42 -6.07
C GLY A 29 3.84 5.81 -7.45
N ASP A 30 3.53 7.04 -7.87
CA ASP A 30 4.20 7.65 -9.01
C ASP A 30 5.62 8.07 -8.62
N ARG A 31 6.59 7.35 -9.18
CA ARG A 31 8.02 7.56 -8.96
C ARG A 31 8.71 8.14 -10.20
N SER A 32 7.95 8.59 -11.20
CA SER A 32 8.49 9.08 -12.47
C SER A 32 8.91 10.55 -12.40
N LEU A 33 10.22 10.80 -12.46
CA LEU A 33 10.77 12.17 -12.59
C LEU A 33 10.23 12.91 -13.82
N LYS A 34 9.84 12.21 -14.88
CA LYS A 34 9.24 12.82 -16.08
C LYS A 34 7.89 13.48 -15.78
N ARG A 35 7.12 12.94 -14.85
CA ARG A 35 5.83 13.51 -14.43
C ARG A 35 6.00 14.58 -13.36
N GLY A 36 7.04 14.46 -12.52
CA GLY A 36 7.32 15.43 -11.44
C GLY A 36 6.19 15.47 -10.41
N THR A 37 5.47 14.35 -10.24
CA THR A 37 4.33 14.23 -9.34
C THR A 37 4.63 13.24 -8.24
N ILE A 38 4.12 13.53 -7.04
CA ILE A 38 4.02 12.59 -5.93
C ILE A 38 2.55 12.22 -5.76
N GLY A 39 2.26 10.94 -5.64
CA GLY A 39 0.89 10.45 -5.53
C GLY A 39 0.85 8.95 -5.70
N MET A 40 -0.34 8.38 -5.67
CA MET A 40 -0.58 6.95 -5.90
C MET A 40 -1.95 6.74 -6.51
N ALA A 41 -2.14 5.58 -7.14
CA ALA A 41 -3.42 5.13 -7.65
C ALA A 41 -3.86 3.87 -6.91
N ASN A 42 -5.10 3.83 -6.44
CA ASN A 42 -5.62 2.67 -5.72
C ASN A 42 -7.16 2.61 -5.82
N GLN A 43 -7.72 1.41 -5.64
CA GLN A 43 -9.17 1.18 -5.63
C GLN A 43 -9.78 1.33 -4.23
N CYS A 44 -8.96 1.30 -3.18
CA CYS A 44 -9.38 1.45 -1.80
C CYS A 44 -9.36 2.92 -1.37
N GLU A 45 -10.54 3.46 -1.04
CA GLU A 45 -10.73 4.84 -0.60
C GLU A 45 -9.83 5.21 0.61
N ASN A 46 -9.70 4.31 1.59
CA ASN A 46 -8.88 4.52 2.78
C ASN A 46 -7.39 4.69 2.46
N VAL A 47 -6.87 3.98 1.46
CA VAL A 47 -5.46 4.12 1.02
C VAL A 47 -5.24 5.50 0.41
N ILE A 48 -6.19 5.98 -0.40
CA ILE A 48 -6.10 7.30 -1.03
C ILE A 48 -6.21 8.43 0.00
N ILE A 49 -7.16 8.33 0.93
CA ILE A 49 -7.31 9.30 2.02
C ILE A 49 -6.05 9.33 2.90
N PHE A 50 -5.49 8.16 3.22
CA PHE A 50 -4.25 8.04 4.00
C PHE A 50 -3.06 8.70 3.29
N ASN A 51 -2.92 8.50 1.97
CA ASN A 51 -1.92 9.21 1.18
C ASN A 51 -2.08 10.73 1.23
N MET A 52 -3.31 11.24 1.12
CA MET A 52 -3.57 12.68 1.23
C MET A 52 -3.22 13.22 2.62
N ASP A 53 -3.56 12.50 3.69
CA ASP A 53 -3.22 12.88 5.06
C ASP A 53 -1.71 13.00 5.24
N ILE A 54 -0.93 12.00 4.83
CA ILE A 54 0.53 12.02 4.99
C ILE A 54 1.17 13.14 4.16
N LEU A 55 0.73 13.30 2.91
CA LEU A 55 1.17 14.40 2.06
C LEU A 55 0.89 15.77 2.68
N ASN A 56 -0.24 15.93 3.36
CA ASN A 56 -0.58 17.18 4.06
C ASN A 56 0.19 17.37 5.38
N ARG A 57 0.15 16.37 6.26
CA ARG A 57 0.65 16.44 7.64
C ARG A 57 2.17 16.38 7.73
N VAL A 58 2.80 15.48 6.98
CA VAL A 58 4.26 15.27 7.03
C VAL A 58 4.98 16.28 6.14
N PHE A 59 4.46 16.53 4.94
CA PHE A 59 5.13 17.38 3.94
C PHE A 59 4.53 18.78 3.80
N GLY A 60 3.50 19.12 4.57
CA GLY A 60 2.87 20.44 4.54
C GLY A 60 2.15 20.75 3.22
N LEU A 61 1.78 19.75 2.41
CA LEU A 61 1.14 20.00 1.11
C LEU A 61 -0.30 20.45 1.30
N ASN A 62 -0.60 21.66 0.84
CA ASN A 62 -1.95 22.22 0.92
C ASN A 62 -2.96 21.42 0.08
N PHE A 63 -4.13 21.10 0.66
CA PHE A 63 -5.25 20.41 -0.01
C PHE A 63 -5.63 21.00 -1.37
N LYS A 64 -5.50 22.32 -1.57
CA LYS A 64 -5.76 23.01 -2.86
C LYS A 64 -4.81 22.60 -3.99
N ARG A 65 -3.68 21.97 -3.68
CA ARG A 65 -2.69 21.49 -4.66
C ARG A 65 -2.97 20.09 -5.18
N PHE A 66 -3.79 19.32 -4.49
CA PHE A 66 -4.09 17.95 -4.89
C PHE A 66 -4.89 17.93 -6.20
N ARG A 67 -4.62 16.93 -7.01
CA ARG A 67 -5.36 16.64 -8.23
C ARG A 67 -5.78 15.19 -8.17
N CYS A 68 -6.97 14.92 -8.70
CA CYS A 68 -7.56 13.60 -8.73
C CYS A 68 -7.90 13.23 -10.17
N GLU A 69 -7.52 12.01 -10.54
CA GLU A 69 -7.91 11.33 -11.78
C GLU A 69 -8.63 10.05 -11.40
N ILE A 70 -9.70 9.71 -12.11
CA ILE A 70 -10.52 8.54 -11.81
C ILE A 70 -10.65 7.70 -13.07
N THR A 71 -10.44 6.39 -12.94
CA THR A 71 -10.86 5.41 -13.94
C THR A 71 -12.07 4.68 -13.39
N THR A 72 -13.16 4.62 -14.16
CA THR A 72 -14.43 4.05 -13.71
C THR A 72 -15.10 3.25 -14.84
N LYS A 73 -15.99 2.33 -14.49
CA LYS A 73 -16.88 1.66 -15.45
C LYS A 73 -18.23 2.37 -15.61
N GLU A 74 -18.55 3.29 -14.70
CA GLU A 74 -19.86 3.92 -14.62
C GLU A 74 -20.10 4.87 -15.80
N ASP A 75 -21.36 4.97 -16.23
CA ASP A 75 -21.77 5.83 -17.35
C ASP A 75 -21.89 7.30 -16.93
N ASP A 76 -22.43 7.55 -15.73
CA ASP A 76 -22.63 8.90 -15.21
C ASP A 76 -21.34 9.45 -14.57
N LEU A 77 -20.52 10.09 -15.40
CA LEU A 77 -19.25 10.66 -14.95
C LEU A 77 -19.43 11.82 -13.97
N ASN A 78 -20.57 12.51 -13.97
CA ASN A 78 -20.85 13.59 -13.01
C ASN A 78 -21.13 13.00 -11.63
N GLN A 79 -21.92 11.92 -11.57
CA GLN A 79 -22.15 11.19 -10.32
C GLN A 79 -20.82 10.66 -9.74
N VAL A 80 -19.94 10.12 -10.57
CA VAL A 80 -18.59 9.67 -10.15
C VAL A 80 -17.77 10.83 -9.62
N ARG A 81 -17.79 11.99 -10.30
CA ARG A 81 -17.11 13.21 -9.83
C ARG A 81 -17.60 13.64 -8.46
N ASP A 82 -18.92 13.72 -8.28
CA ASP A 82 -19.53 14.14 -7.02
C ASP A 82 -19.24 13.18 -5.87
N LYS A 83 -19.29 11.87 -6.15
CA LYS A 83 -18.93 10.82 -5.19
C LYS A 83 -17.51 11.02 -4.67
N TRP A 84 -16.53 11.08 -5.57
CA TRP A 84 -15.13 11.19 -5.18
C TRP A 84 -14.76 12.56 -4.60
N SER A 85 -15.46 13.63 -5.01
CA SER A 85 -15.33 14.95 -4.39
C SER A 85 -15.73 14.92 -2.92
N LYS A 86 -16.84 14.26 -2.60
CA LYS A 86 -17.32 14.09 -1.22
C LYS A 86 -16.38 13.21 -0.39
N ILE A 87 -15.95 12.06 -0.92
CA ILE A 87 -15.04 11.12 -0.23
C ILE A 87 -13.72 11.80 0.12
N LEU A 88 -13.10 12.47 -0.87
CA LEU A 88 -11.78 13.09 -0.71
C LEU A 88 -11.84 14.49 -0.11
N LYS A 89 -13.04 15.05 0.09
CA LYS A 89 -13.28 16.45 0.47
C LYS A 89 -12.53 17.42 -0.45
N LEU A 90 -12.46 17.09 -1.74
CA LEU A 90 -11.85 17.91 -2.76
C LEU A 90 -12.92 18.67 -3.55
N PRO A 91 -12.74 19.97 -3.82
CA PRO A 91 -13.53 20.69 -4.81
C PRO A 91 -13.61 19.96 -6.16
N LEU A 92 -14.75 20.08 -6.85
CA LEU A 92 -15.02 19.36 -8.11
C LEU A 92 -13.96 19.67 -9.19
N GLU A 93 -13.44 20.90 -9.22
CA GLU A 93 -12.40 21.35 -10.15
C GLU A 93 -11.02 20.70 -9.92
N GLN A 94 -10.82 20.07 -8.76
CA GLN A 94 -9.61 19.29 -8.46
C GLN A 94 -9.71 17.85 -8.99
N ILE A 95 -10.90 17.39 -9.39
CA ILE A 95 -11.12 16.12 -10.10
C ILE A 95 -11.04 16.37 -11.59
N ARG A 96 -9.81 16.27 -12.12
CA ARG A 96 -9.44 16.78 -13.45
C ARG A 96 -9.91 15.91 -14.59
N HIS A 97 -9.79 14.59 -14.43
CA HIS A 97 -10.06 13.64 -15.49
C HIS A 97 -10.80 12.43 -14.94
N ILE A 98 -11.86 12.03 -15.63
CA ILE A 98 -12.60 10.80 -15.35
C ILE A 98 -12.63 10.02 -16.65
N GLN A 99 -11.94 8.89 -16.65
CA GLN A 99 -11.86 8.00 -17.80
C GLN A 99 -12.84 6.84 -17.62
N LYS A 100 -13.72 6.65 -18.59
CA LYS A 100 -14.53 5.43 -18.68
C LYS A 100 -13.66 4.27 -19.19
N ASN A 101 -13.73 3.14 -18.50
CA ASN A 101 -13.09 1.89 -18.86
C ASN A 101 -14.04 0.73 -18.53
N ASN A 102 -14.61 0.11 -19.56
CA ASN A 102 -15.56 -1.00 -19.41
C ASN A 102 -14.95 -2.26 -18.77
N MET A 103 -13.62 -2.37 -18.75
CA MET A 103 -12.91 -3.49 -18.11
C MET A 103 -12.64 -3.23 -16.61
N ALA A 104 -12.90 -2.02 -16.12
CA ALA A 104 -12.74 -1.71 -14.70
C ALA A 104 -13.82 -2.45 -13.89
N THR A 105 -13.41 -3.15 -12.82
CA THR A 105 -14.35 -3.81 -11.91
C THR A 105 -14.87 -2.86 -10.83
N LYS A 106 -14.02 -1.89 -10.44
CA LYS A 106 -14.23 -0.84 -9.46
C LYS A 106 -13.58 0.46 -9.93
N ASP A 107 -13.99 1.57 -9.35
CA ASP A 107 -13.30 2.85 -9.50
C ASP A 107 -11.84 2.71 -9.04
N CYS A 108 -10.91 3.21 -9.85
CA CYS A 108 -9.52 3.40 -9.46
C CYS A 108 -9.25 4.90 -9.40
N CYS A 109 -8.89 5.39 -8.21
CA CYS A 109 -8.63 6.80 -7.98
C CYS A 109 -7.12 7.02 -7.88
N ARG A 110 -6.61 7.99 -8.64
CA ARG A 110 -5.24 8.48 -8.55
C ARG A 110 -5.25 9.88 -7.98
N VAL A 111 -4.62 10.06 -6.81
CA VAL A 111 -4.44 11.36 -6.20
C VAL A 111 -2.97 11.73 -6.18
N PHE A 112 -2.66 12.95 -6.63
CA PHE A 112 -1.29 13.42 -6.76
C PHE A 112 -1.15 14.92 -6.57
N VAL A 113 0.10 15.35 -6.35
CA VAL A 113 0.53 16.75 -6.28
C VAL A 113 1.77 16.91 -7.17
N TYR A 114 1.84 18.01 -7.92
CA TYR A 114 3.06 18.38 -8.64
C TYR A 114 4.10 18.90 -7.64
N SER A 115 5.17 18.12 -7.45
CA SER A 115 6.29 18.44 -6.56
C SER A 115 7.53 17.63 -6.95
N GLU A 116 8.21 18.05 -8.02
CA GLU A 116 9.42 17.37 -8.50
C GLU A 116 10.55 17.36 -7.46
N LEU A 117 10.67 18.43 -6.66
CA LEU A 117 11.68 18.52 -5.59
C LEU A 117 11.47 17.43 -4.54
N LEU A 118 10.25 17.32 -4.01
CA LEU A 118 9.92 16.30 -3.01
C LEU A 118 10.11 14.89 -3.56
N LEU A 119 9.71 14.65 -4.82
CA LEU A 119 9.94 13.38 -5.48
C LEU A 119 11.44 13.04 -5.54
N LYS A 120 12.30 14.02 -5.93
CA LYS A 120 13.75 13.84 -5.95
C LYS A 120 14.32 13.54 -4.57
N GLU A 121 13.88 14.26 -3.53
CA GLU A 121 14.31 14.04 -2.16
C GLU A 121 13.96 12.63 -1.67
N LEU A 122 12.71 12.18 -1.87
CA LEU A 122 12.29 10.84 -1.48
C LEU A 122 13.06 9.73 -2.20
N LEU A 123 13.35 9.91 -3.50
CA LEU A 123 14.16 8.96 -4.24
C LEU A 123 15.62 8.95 -3.76
N ASN A 124 16.18 10.11 -3.40
CA ASN A 124 17.53 10.21 -2.89
C ASN A 124 17.69 9.58 -1.49
N PHE A 125 16.66 9.69 -0.65
CA PHE A 125 16.66 9.13 0.71
C PHE A 125 16.14 7.69 0.80
N GLU A 126 15.76 7.07 -0.31
CA GLU A 126 15.13 5.74 -0.29
C GLU A 126 15.93 4.71 0.49
N ASP A 127 17.25 4.67 0.29
CA ASP A 127 18.14 3.72 0.96
C ASP A 127 18.29 4.00 2.45
N ASP A 128 18.39 5.29 2.82
CA ASP A 128 18.48 5.71 4.22
C ASP A 128 17.17 5.44 4.97
N LEU A 129 16.02 5.64 4.32
CA LEU A 129 14.70 5.32 4.86
C LEU A 129 14.56 3.80 5.07
N LEU A 130 14.93 2.98 4.09
CA LEU A 130 14.92 1.52 4.21
C LEU A 130 15.84 1.04 5.33
N ASN A 131 17.06 1.59 5.42
CA ASN A 131 17.99 1.26 6.50
C ASN A 131 17.43 1.64 7.87
N THR A 132 16.84 2.81 8.00
CA THR A 132 16.24 3.27 9.26
C THR A 132 15.08 2.37 9.69
N ILE A 133 14.19 2.01 8.75
CA ILE A 133 13.09 1.07 9.00
C ILE A 133 13.61 -0.32 9.40
N SER A 134 14.67 -0.80 8.76
CA SER A 134 15.26 -2.11 9.09
C SER A 134 15.83 -2.18 10.51
N ASN A 135 16.30 -1.06 11.04
CA ASN A 135 16.86 -0.95 12.40
C ASN A 135 15.83 -0.48 13.44
N SER A 136 14.59 -0.20 13.02
CA SER A 136 13.52 0.26 13.91
C SER A 136 12.87 -0.88 14.71
N ASN A 137 11.99 -0.53 15.64
CA ASN A 137 11.22 -1.49 16.42
C ASN A 137 10.20 -2.28 15.58
N GLU A 138 9.58 -3.29 16.20
CA GLU A 138 8.59 -4.17 15.58
C GLU A 138 7.40 -3.41 14.98
N ASP A 139 6.96 -2.33 15.62
CA ASP A 139 5.83 -1.52 15.19
C ASP A 139 6.08 -0.83 13.84
N ILE A 140 7.25 -0.22 13.66
CA ILE A 140 7.63 0.46 12.42
C ILE A 140 7.81 -0.57 11.30
N LYS A 141 8.50 -1.69 11.59
CA LYS A 141 8.67 -2.80 10.65
C LYS A 141 7.33 -3.38 10.18
N SER A 142 6.41 -3.59 11.11
CA SER A 142 5.05 -4.07 10.83
C SER A 142 4.31 -3.10 9.93
N ALA A 143 4.39 -1.80 10.21
CA ALA A 143 3.75 -0.77 9.39
C ALA A 143 4.31 -0.74 7.96
N PHE A 144 5.62 -0.89 7.77
CA PHE A 144 6.21 -1.04 6.43
C PHE A 144 5.65 -2.27 5.68
N ILE A 145 5.58 -3.43 6.35
CA ILE A 145 4.99 -4.65 5.76
C ILE A 145 3.53 -4.43 5.38
N ASN A 146 2.75 -3.80 6.26
CA ASN A 146 1.35 -3.49 6.00
C ASN A 146 1.18 -2.67 4.73
N GLY A 147 2.03 -1.65 4.55
CA GLY A 147 1.95 -0.75 3.39
C GLY A 147 2.36 -1.41 2.07
N ILE A 148 3.46 -2.17 2.04
CA ILE A 148 3.90 -2.81 0.80
C ILE A 148 2.93 -3.92 0.35
N PHE A 149 2.35 -4.66 1.29
CA PHE A 149 1.31 -5.65 0.96
C PHE A 149 -0.02 -4.98 0.59
N ALA A 150 -0.36 -3.85 1.20
CA ALA A 150 -1.52 -3.06 0.80
C ALA A 150 -1.45 -2.64 -0.68
N ALA A 151 -0.26 -2.24 -1.16
CA ALA A 151 -0.02 -1.94 -2.57
C ALA A 151 0.01 -3.21 -3.43
N GLU A 152 1.07 -4.02 -3.30
CA GLU A 152 1.41 -5.09 -4.24
C GLU A 152 0.88 -6.47 -3.84
N GLY A 153 0.40 -6.59 -2.60
CA GLY A 153 0.02 -7.87 -2.03
C GLY A 153 -1.32 -8.38 -2.50
N ASN A 154 -1.40 -9.69 -2.64
CA ASN A 154 -2.62 -10.40 -2.98
C ASN A 154 -2.72 -11.74 -2.24
N ILE A 155 -3.94 -12.20 -2.01
CA ILE A 155 -4.24 -13.51 -1.44
C ILE A 155 -4.73 -14.42 -2.56
N ARG A 156 -4.03 -15.52 -2.81
CA ARG A 156 -4.54 -16.57 -3.68
C ARG A 156 -5.42 -17.52 -2.88
N LEU A 157 -6.71 -17.56 -3.22
CA LEU A 157 -7.69 -18.39 -2.53
C LEU A 157 -7.35 -19.90 -2.68
N ASP A 158 -6.95 -20.32 -3.88
CA ASP A 158 -6.71 -21.72 -4.21
C ASP A 158 -5.44 -22.27 -3.55
N SER A 159 -4.32 -21.55 -3.68
CA SER A 159 -3.02 -21.97 -3.15
C SER A 159 -2.81 -21.59 -1.68
N LYS A 160 -3.80 -20.93 -1.06
CA LYS A 160 -3.74 -20.42 0.32
C LYS A 160 -2.42 -19.70 0.63
N CYS A 161 -2.00 -18.80 -0.25
CA CYS A 161 -0.79 -18.03 -0.06
C CYS A 161 -1.08 -16.53 -0.12
N ILE A 162 -0.33 -15.78 0.68
CA ILE A 162 -0.20 -14.33 0.53
C ILE A 162 1.05 -14.11 -0.30
N ARG A 163 0.98 -13.26 -1.32
CA ARG A 163 2.14 -13.01 -2.18
C ARG A 163 2.27 -11.55 -2.57
N ILE A 164 3.49 -11.12 -2.79
CA ILE A 164 3.83 -9.88 -3.51
C ILE A 164 4.74 -10.25 -4.68
N GLY A 165 4.61 -9.55 -5.81
CA GLY A 165 5.49 -9.74 -6.97
C GLY A 165 6.01 -8.40 -7.45
N MET A 166 7.33 -8.22 -7.52
CA MET A 166 7.94 -6.96 -7.96
C MET A 166 9.17 -7.22 -8.83
N LYS A 167 9.42 -6.31 -9.79
CA LYS A 167 10.66 -6.33 -10.59
C LYS A 167 11.88 -5.84 -9.80
N ASN A 168 11.66 -5.04 -8.76
CA ASN A 168 12.75 -4.53 -7.94
C ASN A 168 13.17 -5.58 -6.91
N GLU A 169 14.24 -6.32 -7.22
CA GLU A 169 14.75 -7.38 -6.36
C GLU A 169 15.19 -6.90 -4.98
N LYS A 170 15.74 -5.69 -4.90
CA LYS A 170 16.22 -5.10 -3.63
C LYS A 170 15.07 -4.98 -2.64
N ILE A 171 13.92 -4.48 -3.10
CA ILE A 171 12.72 -4.36 -2.27
C ILE A 171 12.18 -5.73 -1.86
N ILE A 172 12.12 -6.72 -2.76
CA ILE A 172 11.66 -8.07 -2.41
C ILE A 172 12.55 -8.73 -1.33
N LYS A 173 13.87 -8.62 -1.48
CA LYS A 173 14.82 -9.12 -0.47
C LYS A 173 14.69 -8.39 0.86
N PHE A 174 14.49 -7.07 0.81
CA PHE A 174 14.23 -6.25 2.00
C PHE A 174 12.95 -6.69 2.72
N VAL A 175 11.84 -6.86 1.99
CA VAL A 175 10.57 -7.34 2.56
C VAL A 175 10.74 -8.72 3.22
N SER A 176 11.44 -9.65 2.58
CA SER A 176 11.71 -10.98 3.16
C SER A 176 12.52 -10.89 4.46
N LYS A 177 13.49 -9.98 4.54
CA LYS A 177 14.27 -9.75 5.77
C LYS A 177 13.35 -9.25 6.89
N ILE A 178 12.55 -8.22 6.62
CA ILE A 178 11.63 -7.66 7.62
C ILE A 178 10.59 -8.69 8.06
N LEU A 179 10.03 -9.50 7.15
CA LEU A 179 9.12 -10.58 7.52
C LEU A 179 9.78 -11.60 8.46
N SER A 180 11.04 -11.98 8.19
CA SER A 180 11.81 -12.86 9.07
C SER A 180 12.02 -12.25 10.45
N ASP A 181 12.35 -10.95 10.54
CA ASP A 181 12.48 -10.23 11.81
C ASP A 181 11.16 -10.22 12.61
N LEU A 182 10.02 -10.23 11.91
CA LEU A 182 8.68 -10.29 12.50
C LEU A 182 8.21 -11.73 12.80
N GLY A 183 9.04 -12.73 12.56
CA GLY A 183 8.72 -14.14 12.79
C GLY A 183 7.78 -14.75 11.74
N ILE A 184 7.77 -14.21 10.52
CA ILE A 184 6.98 -14.72 9.39
C ILE A 184 7.92 -15.34 8.36
N ASN A 185 7.75 -16.63 8.10
CA ASN A 185 8.54 -17.32 7.08
C ASN A 185 8.00 -17.02 5.68
N SER A 186 8.88 -16.63 4.76
CA SER A 186 8.57 -16.37 3.36
C SER A 186 9.50 -17.11 2.41
N PHE A 187 9.02 -17.37 1.20
CA PHE A 187 9.76 -18.01 0.12
C PHE A 187 9.82 -17.06 -1.09
N ILE A 188 11.00 -16.90 -1.70
CA ILE A 188 11.19 -16.09 -2.91
C ILE A 188 11.43 -17.02 -4.10
N ALA A 189 10.72 -16.80 -5.20
CA ALA A 189 10.95 -17.46 -6.47
C ALA A 189 10.88 -16.47 -7.64
N LEU A 190 11.56 -16.79 -8.74
CA LEU A 190 11.44 -16.04 -9.99
C LEU A 190 10.16 -16.46 -10.72
N ASN A 191 9.30 -15.50 -11.03
CA ASN A 191 8.19 -15.72 -11.95
C ASN A 191 8.67 -15.56 -13.39
N THR A 192 8.89 -16.68 -14.08
CA THR A 192 9.46 -16.73 -15.42
C THR A 192 8.61 -16.02 -16.49
N HIS A 193 7.30 -15.93 -16.29
CA HIS A 193 6.41 -15.26 -17.24
C HIS A 193 6.49 -13.73 -17.18
N THR A 194 6.73 -13.19 -15.98
CA THR A 194 6.76 -11.72 -15.76
C THR A 194 8.18 -11.18 -15.59
N ASN A 195 9.16 -12.07 -15.47
CA ASN A 195 10.54 -11.75 -15.10
C ASN A 195 10.62 -10.88 -13.83
N ALA A 196 9.80 -11.21 -12.83
CA ALA A 196 9.71 -10.54 -11.54
C ALA A 196 9.95 -11.55 -10.42
N LEU A 197 10.49 -11.09 -9.29
CA LEU A 197 10.58 -11.93 -8.10
C LEU A 197 9.22 -11.92 -7.39
N GLU A 198 8.76 -13.12 -7.04
CA GLU A 198 7.56 -13.35 -6.24
C GLU A 198 7.97 -13.82 -4.85
N LEU A 199 7.53 -13.10 -3.83
CA LEU A 199 7.63 -13.50 -2.44
C LEU A 199 6.28 -14.06 -2.00
N SER A 200 6.29 -15.25 -1.40
CA SER A 200 5.10 -15.96 -0.95
C SER A 200 5.19 -16.34 0.53
N ILE A 201 4.08 -16.16 1.25
CA ILE A 201 3.88 -16.56 2.65
C ILE A 201 2.85 -17.69 2.66
N PHE A 202 3.22 -18.80 3.31
CA PHE A 202 2.40 -20.02 3.42
C PHE A 202 2.20 -20.42 4.87
N GLY A 203 1.16 -21.23 5.11
CA GLY A 203 0.93 -21.87 6.41
C GLY A 203 0.14 -21.00 7.38
N TYR A 204 -0.65 -21.67 8.20
CA TYR A 204 -1.63 -21.03 9.08
C TYR A 204 -1.01 -20.07 10.10
N ASN A 205 0.08 -20.48 10.75
CA ASN A 205 0.73 -19.64 11.77
C ASN A 205 1.28 -18.34 11.18
N ASN A 206 1.83 -18.38 9.96
CA ASN A 206 2.27 -17.17 9.25
C ASN A 206 1.09 -16.26 8.89
N PHE A 207 -0.05 -16.82 8.47
CA PHE A 207 -1.26 -16.03 8.20
C PHE A 207 -1.78 -15.33 9.45
N ILE A 208 -1.83 -16.04 10.58
CA ILE A 208 -2.22 -15.46 11.87
C ILE A 208 -1.25 -14.37 12.26
N ARG A 209 0.06 -14.63 12.19
CA ARG A 209 1.08 -13.64 12.53
C ARG A 209 1.02 -12.42 11.63
N PHE A 210 0.85 -12.61 10.32
CA PHE A 210 0.65 -11.54 9.35
C PHE A 210 -0.59 -10.68 9.68
N ASN A 211 -1.70 -11.31 10.07
CA ASN A 211 -2.90 -10.60 10.52
C ASN A 211 -2.67 -9.82 11.83
N GLN A 212 -1.92 -10.39 12.78
CA GLN A 212 -1.61 -9.75 14.06
C GLN A 212 -0.75 -8.49 13.91
N ILE A 213 0.17 -8.45 12.94
CA ILE A 213 0.99 -7.27 12.67
C ILE A 213 0.26 -6.18 11.84
N GLY A 214 -0.97 -6.44 11.41
CA GLY A 214 -1.83 -5.49 10.71
C GLY A 214 -2.23 -5.85 9.28
N GLY A 215 -1.77 -7.00 8.76
CA GLY A 215 -2.20 -7.54 7.48
C GLY A 215 -1.89 -6.64 6.28
N PHE A 216 -2.93 -6.23 5.57
CA PHE A 216 -2.86 -5.34 4.40
C PHE A 216 -3.06 -3.86 4.77
N GLY A 217 -2.74 -3.48 6.02
CA GLY A 217 -2.75 -2.08 6.45
C GLY A 217 -4.08 -1.38 6.23
N LYS A 218 -4.06 -0.20 5.60
CA LYS A 218 -5.27 0.56 5.27
C LYS A 218 -6.17 -0.08 4.19
N HIS A 219 -5.74 -1.16 3.52
CA HIS A 219 -6.52 -1.76 2.44
C HIS A 219 -7.63 -2.70 2.97
N THR A 220 -8.79 -2.14 3.26
CA THR A 220 -9.93 -2.82 3.92
C THR A 220 -10.39 -4.09 3.20
N ASP A 221 -10.58 -4.05 1.88
CA ASP A 221 -11.05 -5.22 1.12
C ASP A 221 -10.08 -6.42 1.22
N LYS A 222 -8.77 -6.15 1.16
CA LYS A 222 -7.75 -7.21 1.26
C LYS A 222 -7.71 -7.79 2.68
N ASN A 223 -7.88 -6.97 3.72
CA ASN A 223 -8.01 -7.45 5.09
C ASN A 223 -9.26 -8.31 5.31
N LEU A 224 -10.41 -7.92 4.76
CA LEU A 224 -11.61 -8.76 4.81
C LEU A 224 -11.39 -10.13 4.14
N ASN A 225 -10.65 -10.15 3.03
CA ASN A 225 -10.29 -11.41 2.38
C ASN A 225 -9.30 -12.24 3.20
N LEU A 226 -8.36 -11.59 3.90
CA LEU A 226 -7.42 -12.25 4.82
C LEU A 226 -8.16 -12.94 5.96
N GLU A 227 -9.08 -12.24 6.62
CA GLU A 227 -9.89 -12.81 7.70
C GLU A 227 -10.73 -14.01 7.23
N LYS A 228 -11.37 -13.89 6.06
CA LYS A 228 -12.12 -15.01 5.45
C LYS A 228 -11.21 -16.21 5.19
N GLN A 229 -10.00 -15.96 4.69
CA GLN A 229 -9.04 -17.02 4.39
C GLN A 229 -8.54 -17.70 5.67
N ILE A 230 -8.27 -16.94 6.73
CA ILE A 230 -7.88 -17.47 8.05
C ILE A 230 -8.98 -18.37 8.61
N LYS A 231 -10.24 -17.92 8.60
CA LYS A 231 -11.40 -18.72 9.06
C LYS A 231 -11.58 -20.00 8.23
N SER A 232 -11.38 -19.91 6.91
CA SER A 232 -11.41 -21.07 6.01
C SER A 232 -10.31 -22.08 6.33
N TYR A 233 -9.10 -21.59 6.65
CA TYR A 233 -7.97 -22.43 7.03
C TYR A 233 -8.22 -23.14 8.36
N GLU A 234 -8.74 -22.41 9.36
CA GLU A 234 -9.04 -22.92 10.70
C GLU A 234 -10.02 -24.09 10.67
N ARG A 235 -11.08 -24.00 9.86
CA ARG A 235 -12.06 -25.09 9.68
C ARG A 235 -11.45 -26.38 9.12
N LYS A 236 -10.34 -26.27 8.39
CA LYS A 236 -9.63 -27.38 7.74
C LYS A 236 -8.47 -27.93 8.58
N LEU A 237 -8.21 -27.35 9.76
CA LEU A 237 -7.15 -27.87 10.64
C LEU A 237 -7.56 -29.24 11.22
N PRO A 238 -6.58 -30.15 11.44
CA PRO A 238 -6.84 -31.40 12.14
C PRO A 238 -7.56 -31.18 13.47
N TRP A 239 -8.46 -32.09 13.85
CA TRP A 239 -9.27 -31.95 15.07
C TRP A 239 -8.43 -31.69 16.33
N TYR A 240 -7.28 -32.38 16.48
CA TYR A 240 -6.40 -32.19 17.63
C TYR A 240 -5.82 -30.77 17.73
N GLU A 241 -5.54 -30.11 16.59
CA GLU A 241 -5.07 -28.73 16.58
C GLU A 241 -6.19 -27.75 16.94
N ARG A 242 -7.41 -28.00 16.43
CA ARG A 242 -8.58 -27.20 16.80
C ARG A 242 -8.87 -27.30 18.30
N PHE A 243 -8.84 -28.51 18.85
CA PHE A 243 -9.10 -28.75 20.27
C PHE A 243 -8.03 -28.13 21.19
N ARG A 244 -6.75 -28.19 20.82
CA ARG A 244 -5.67 -27.52 21.57
C ARG A 244 -5.89 -26.02 21.69
N ARG A 245 -6.46 -25.38 20.65
CA ARG A 245 -6.68 -23.93 20.62
C ARG A 245 -7.89 -23.49 21.44
N LEU A 246 -8.92 -24.32 21.59
CA LEU A 246 -10.08 -24.05 22.48
C LEU A 246 -9.70 -23.98 23.96
N LYS A 247 -8.56 -24.55 24.38
CA LYS A 247 -8.10 -24.51 25.79
C LYS A 247 -7.51 -23.17 26.22
N TYR A 248 -7.29 -22.23 25.29
CA TYR A 248 -6.64 -20.94 25.54
C TYR A 248 -7.55 -19.74 25.24
N ILE A 249 -8.86 -19.98 25.09
CA ILE A 249 -9.93 -18.98 25.03
C ILE A 249 -10.72 -19.09 26.33
#